data_AF-A0A9D4BW15-F1
#
_entry.id   AF-A0A9D4BW15-F1
#
_cell.length_a   1.000
_cell.length_b   1.000
_cell.length_c   1.000
_cell.angle_alpha   90.00
_cell.angle_beta   90.00
_cell.angle_gamma   90.00
#
_symmetry.space_group_name_H-M   'P 1'
#
loop_
_entity.id
_entity.type
_entity.pdbx_description
1 polymer ?
#
loop_
_entity_poly.entity_id
_entity_poly.type
_entity_poly.pdbx_seq_one_letter_code
_entity_poly.pdbx_strand_id
1 'polypeptide(L)'
;MVSQYREAVLRKYGIGDFAKKATGISESRIRVHTNTQQRQRSTVFQKNITFFFERDDNSRIKAGKKSTITRRKVKKQIQLMNDSLTNLHKKCLYENSFNISFSLFARLKPFWIKRATENDRETCLCKIHENPILKLNKLACEGVFEHRDLNTLIQDITCDTNSMLCMDRTCTECKDKAFKTYVVKSFINTGKISEWKMWKNKRIEREITLNGEKQGKKSNMTLKSQESGTIETLIDEFRARN
;
A
#
# COMPACT_ATOMS: atom_id res chain seq x y z
N MET A 1 57.20 -1.67 14.94
CA MET A 1 56.84 -0.31 15.41
C MET A 1 57.30 0.83 14.49
N VAL A 2 58.47 0.76 13.83
CA VAL A 2 59.03 1.87 13.01
C VAL A 2 58.25 2.16 11.71
N SER A 3 57.52 1.20 11.16
CA SER A 3 56.79 1.34 9.88
C SER A 3 55.49 2.18 9.98
N GLN A 4 54.75 2.10 11.08
CA GLN A 4 53.47 2.82 11.24
C GLN A 4 53.67 4.34 11.46
N TYR A 5 54.73 4.74 12.16
CA TYR A 5 55.03 6.16 12.39
C TYR A 5 55.44 6.89 11.09
N ARG A 6 56.09 6.20 10.15
CA ARG A 6 56.50 6.77 8.86
C ARG A 6 55.30 7.15 7.98
N GLU A 7 54.24 6.34 7.95
CA GLU A 7 53.05 6.63 7.13
C GLU A 7 52.20 7.79 7.65
N ALA A 8 52.18 8.02 8.96
CA ALA A 8 51.44 9.13 9.56
C ALA A 8 52.07 10.49 9.21
N VAL A 9 53.41 10.56 9.25
CA VAL A 9 54.17 11.76 8.86
C VAL A 9 53.98 12.06 7.38
N LEU A 10 54.08 11.06 6.50
CA LEU A 10 53.91 11.26 5.06
C LEU A 10 52.51 11.76 4.68
N ARG A 11 51.46 11.33 5.41
CA ARG A 11 50.09 11.82 5.23
C ARG A 11 49.89 13.23 5.77
N LYS A 12 50.46 13.55 6.94
CA LYS A 12 50.33 14.88 7.57
C LYS A 12 50.87 16.00 6.68
N TYR A 13 51.97 15.74 5.96
CA TYR A 13 52.64 16.73 5.12
C TYR A 13 52.31 16.61 3.63
N GLY A 14 51.40 15.71 3.22
CA GLY A 14 50.98 15.56 1.82
C GLY A 14 52.07 15.10 0.84
N ILE A 15 53.21 14.59 1.35
CA ILE A 15 54.39 14.23 0.54
C ILE A 15 54.32 12.75 0.09
N GLY A 16 53.18 12.09 0.36
CA GLY A 16 52.98 10.68 0.03
C GLY A 16 53.23 10.36 -1.44
N ASP A 17 52.76 11.19 -2.36
CA ASP A 17 52.91 10.91 -3.80
C ASP A 17 54.32 11.17 -4.33
N PHE A 18 55.03 12.13 -3.73
CA PHE A 18 56.44 12.38 -4.04
C PHE A 18 57.33 11.24 -3.53
N ALA A 19 57.12 10.80 -2.28
CA ALA A 19 57.82 9.65 -1.72
C ALA A 19 57.55 8.37 -2.54
N LYS A 20 56.31 8.14 -2.98
CA LYS A 20 55.93 7.00 -3.85
C LYS A 20 56.68 7.00 -5.18
N LYS A 21 56.79 8.18 -5.83
CA LYS A 21 57.56 8.32 -7.08
C LYS A 21 59.05 8.11 -6.87
N ALA A 22 59.61 8.60 -5.77
CA ALA A 22 61.03 8.47 -5.46
C ALA A 22 61.45 7.05 -5.07
N THR A 23 60.58 6.28 -4.42
CA THR A 23 60.92 4.92 -3.92
C THR A 23 60.48 3.78 -4.85
N GLY A 24 59.76 4.05 -5.94
CA GLY A 24 59.40 3.04 -6.94
C GLY A 24 58.46 1.92 -6.47
N ILE A 25 57.74 2.12 -5.35
CA ILE A 25 56.83 1.10 -4.80
C ILE A 25 55.49 1.17 -5.56
N SER A 26 55.22 0.19 -6.44
CA SER A 26 53.95 0.11 -7.17
C SER A 26 52.82 -0.50 -6.33
N GLU A 27 51.60 0.04 -6.43
CA GLU A 27 50.39 -0.40 -5.68
C GLU A 27 49.99 -1.86 -5.92
N SER A 28 50.55 -2.51 -6.94
CA SER A 28 50.18 -3.86 -7.37
C SER A 28 50.32 -4.95 -6.29
N ARG A 29 51.07 -4.70 -5.20
CA ARG A 29 51.24 -5.66 -4.09
C ARG A 29 50.47 -5.34 -2.81
N ILE A 30 49.77 -4.20 -2.71
CA ILE A 30 48.89 -3.93 -1.57
C ILE A 30 47.46 -4.27 -1.96
N ARG A 31 47.18 -5.56 -2.17
CA ARG A 31 45.81 -6.05 -2.01
C ARG A 31 45.45 -5.85 -0.55
N VAL A 32 44.81 -4.74 -0.21
CA VAL A 32 44.21 -4.57 1.10
C VAL A 32 43.21 -5.70 1.24
N HIS A 33 43.59 -6.72 2.00
CA HIS A 33 42.69 -7.76 2.47
C HIS A 33 41.62 -7.02 3.26
N THR A 34 40.52 -6.62 2.63
CA THR A 34 39.39 -6.05 3.36
C THR A 34 38.97 -7.12 4.35
N ASN A 35 39.16 -6.81 5.62
CA ASN A 35 39.11 -7.76 6.72
C ASN A 35 37.78 -8.52 6.65
N THR A 36 37.79 -9.84 6.51
CA THR A 36 36.59 -10.67 6.35
C THR A 36 35.57 -10.40 7.47
N GLN A 37 36.06 -10.08 8.67
CA GLN A 37 35.28 -9.64 9.82
C GLN A 37 34.51 -8.32 9.59
N GLN A 38 35.08 -7.35 8.87
CA GLN A 38 34.43 -6.07 8.57
C GLN A 38 33.28 -6.25 7.55
N ARG A 39 33.47 -7.15 6.58
CA ARG A 39 32.38 -7.55 5.65
C ARG A 39 31.25 -8.29 6.38
N GLN A 40 31.58 -9.21 7.29
CA GLN A 40 30.58 -9.93 8.10
C GLN A 40 29.81 -9.02 9.06
N ARG A 41 30.48 -8.07 9.73
CA ARG A 41 29.80 -7.06 10.57
C ARG A 41 28.83 -6.21 9.76
N SER A 42 29.20 -5.84 8.53
CA SER A 42 28.34 -5.09 7.61
C SER A 42 27.09 -5.87 7.19
N THR A 43 27.20 -7.19 6.95
CA THR A 43 26.05 -8.02 6.56
C THR A 43 25.07 -8.26 7.70
N VAL A 44 25.55 -8.48 8.93
CA VAL A 44 24.69 -8.58 10.13
C VAL A 44 23.95 -7.28 10.36
N PHE A 45 24.66 -6.15 10.28
CA PHE A 45 24.08 -4.84 10.45
C PHE A 45 23.01 -4.53 9.39
N GLN A 46 23.27 -4.89 8.13
CA GLN A 46 22.29 -4.77 7.05
C GLN A 46 21.04 -5.65 7.29
N LYS A 47 21.22 -6.86 7.82
CA LYS A 47 20.10 -7.73 8.19
C LYS A 47 19.24 -7.12 9.30
N ASN A 48 19.84 -6.55 10.34
CA ASN A 48 19.11 -5.90 11.42
C ASN A 48 18.26 -4.74 10.92
N ILE A 49 18.82 -3.88 10.06
CA ILE A 49 18.06 -2.80 9.42
C ILE A 49 16.95 -3.35 8.52
N THR A 50 17.20 -4.44 7.79
CA THR A 50 16.17 -5.08 6.96
C THR A 50 15.01 -5.59 7.82
N PHE A 51 15.32 -6.31 8.91
CA PHE A 51 14.33 -6.82 9.85
C PHE A 51 13.52 -5.69 10.50
N PHE A 52 14.17 -4.58 10.88
CA PHE A 52 13.47 -3.40 11.38
C PHE A 52 12.44 -2.89 10.38
N PHE A 53 12.79 -2.74 9.10
CA PHE A 53 11.85 -2.27 8.08
C PHE A 53 10.73 -3.26 7.78
N GLU A 54 11.00 -4.58 7.82
CA GLU A 54 10.01 -5.62 7.47
C GLU A 54 8.93 -5.84 8.54
N ARG A 55 9.05 -5.23 9.73
CA ARG A 55 7.99 -5.27 10.74
C ARG A 55 6.76 -4.47 10.30
N ASP A 56 5.58 -5.00 10.60
CA ASP A 56 4.28 -4.45 10.19
C ASP A 56 4.01 -3.02 10.72
N ASP A 57 4.63 -2.66 11.84
CA ASP A 57 4.53 -1.32 12.41
C ASP A 57 5.37 -0.27 11.64
N ASN A 58 6.43 -0.71 10.96
CA ASN A 58 7.34 0.17 10.21
C ASN A 58 7.05 0.19 8.71
N SER A 59 6.55 -0.92 8.16
CA SER A 59 6.08 -0.97 6.78
C SER A 59 4.94 -1.96 6.60
N ARG A 60 4.12 -1.74 5.57
CA ARG A 60 3.00 -2.60 5.19
C ARG A 60 3.14 -3.10 3.77
N ILE A 61 2.56 -4.25 3.46
CA ILE A 61 2.59 -4.80 2.10
C ILE A 61 1.73 -3.94 1.16
N LYS A 62 2.28 -3.58 0.00
CA LYS A 62 1.50 -2.90 -1.06
C LYS A 62 0.46 -3.87 -1.63
N ALA A 63 -0.79 -3.42 -1.70
CA ALA A 63 -1.89 -4.19 -2.27
C ALA A 63 -1.61 -4.60 -3.73
N GLY A 64 -2.06 -5.79 -4.11
CA GLY A 64 -2.00 -6.32 -5.47
C GLY A 64 -0.91 -7.36 -5.71
N LYS A 65 -1.29 -8.47 -6.35
CA LYS A 65 -0.41 -9.63 -6.66
C LYS A 65 0.77 -9.28 -7.59
N LYS A 66 0.62 -8.23 -8.41
CA LYS A 66 1.66 -7.77 -9.35
C LYS A 66 2.55 -6.67 -8.76
N SER A 67 2.29 -6.23 -7.53
CA SER A 67 3.05 -5.17 -6.84
C SER A 67 4.40 -5.68 -6.34
N THR A 68 5.25 -6.10 -7.27
CA THR A 68 6.57 -6.67 -7.02
C THR A 68 7.65 -5.83 -7.67
N ILE A 69 8.85 -5.84 -7.09
CA ILE A 69 10.03 -5.19 -7.65
C ILE A 69 11.18 -6.18 -7.72
N THR A 70 11.87 -6.18 -8.86
CA THR A 70 13.03 -7.03 -9.11
C THR A 70 14.28 -6.17 -9.19
N ARG A 71 15.28 -6.48 -8.38
CA ARG A 71 16.60 -5.84 -8.44
C ARG A 71 17.67 -6.89 -8.20
N ARG A 72 18.75 -6.87 -9.00
CA ARG A 72 19.86 -7.84 -8.90
C ARG A 72 19.37 -9.30 -8.90
N LYS A 73 18.44 -9.63 -9.81
CA LYS A 73 17.80 -10.95 -9.94
C LYS A 73 17.00 -11.42 -8.71
N VAL A 74 16.77 -10.56 -7.72
CA VAL A 74 15.93 -10.85 -6.56
C VAL A 74 14.59 -10.13 -6.74
N LYS A 75 13.50 -10.90 -6.79
CA LYS A 75 12.12 -10.40 -6.85
C LYS A 75 11.52 -10.40 -5.45
N LYS A 76 10.93 -9.27 -5.04
CA LYS A 76 10.28 -9.10 -3.73
C LYS A 76 8.94 -8.38 -3.90
N GLN A 77 8.00 -8.66 -3.01
CA GLN A 77 6.77 -7.87 -2.89
C GLN A 77 7.13 -6.47 -2.39
N ILE A 78 6.52 -5.44 -2.97
CA ILE A 78 6.73 -4.06 -2.52
C ILE A 78 6.08 -3.90 -1.14
N GLN A 79 6.82 -3.31 -0.20
CA GLN A 79 6.28 -2.82 1.05
C GLN A 79 6.40 -1.29 1.09
N LEU A 80 5.48 -0.66 1.78
CA LEU A 80 5.36 0.79 1.92
C LEU A 80 5.64 1.18 3.35
N MET A 81 6.52 2.13 3.55
CA MET A 81 6.80 2.67 4.88
C MET A 81 5.54 3.33 5.44
N ASN A 82 5.28 3.07 6.73
CA ASN A 82 4.15 3.66 7.43
C ASN A 82 4.42 5.10 7.87
N ASP A 83 5.69 5.50 7.91
CA ASP A 83 6.11 6.85 8.30
C ASP A 83 7.27 7.34 7.43
N SER A 84 7.64 8.61 7.60
CA SER A 84 8.82 9.21 7.02
C SER A 84 10.09 8.47 7.43
N LEU A 85 11.06 8.45 6.51
CA LEU A 85 12.35 7.80 6.76
C LEU A 85 13.08 8.41 7.97
N THR A 86 12.85 9.69 8.24
CA THR A 86 13.41 10.43 9.38
C THR A 86 12.83 9.93 10.70
N ASN A 87 11.51 9.75 10.78
CA ASN A 87 10.87 9.23 11.98
C ASN A 87 11.24 7.77 12.23
N LEU A 88 11.26 6.95 11.17
CA LEU A 88 11.72 5.56 11.26
C LEU A 88 13.18 5.46 11.71
N HIS A 89 14.04 6.40 11.32
CA HIS A 89 15.42 6.46 11.81
C HIS A 89 15.49 6.76 13.31
N LYS A 90 14.72 7.75 13.80
CA LYS A 90 14.61 8.05 15.23
C LYS A 90 14.09 6.85 16.02
N LYS A 91 13.04 6.18 15.52
CA LYS A 91 12.48 4.96 16.11
C LYS A 91 13.51 3.83 16.15
N CYS A 92 14.27 3.64 15.08
CA CYS A 92 15.35 2.65 15.03
C CYS A 92 16.43 2.93 16.09
N LEU A 93 16.84 4.19 16.26
CA LEU A 93 17.80 4.59 17.30
C LEU A 93 17.26 4.41 18.73
N TYR A 94 15.95 4.58 18.92
CA TYR A 94 15.31 4.38 20.23
C TYR A 94 15.20 2.89 20.59
N GLU A 95 14.82 2.05 19.64
CA GLU A 95 14.59 0.62 19.87
C GLU A 95 15.88 -0.22 19.92
N ASN A 96 16.97 0.26 19.32
CA ASN A 96 18.20 -0.50 19.18
C ASN A 96 19.37 0.17 19.89
N SER A 97 20.21 -0.62 20.56
CA SER A 97 21.38 -0.11 21.28
C SER A 97 22.55 0.32 20.38
N PHE A 98 22.41 0.24 19.05
CA PHE A 98 23.46 0.65 18.11
C PHE A 98 23.20 2.03 17.53
N ASN A 99 24.27 2.81 17.35
CA ASN A 99 24.18 4.12 16.72
C ASN A 99 24.37 4.00 15.20
N ILE A 100 23.47 4.62 14.44
CA ILE A 100 23.52 4.66 12.97
C ILE A 100 23.24 6.08 12.49
N SER A 101 24.05 6.58 11.56
CA SER A 101 23.76 7.87 10.92
C SER A 101 22.56 7.76 9.98
N PHE A 102 21.81 8.84 9.83
CA PHE A 102 20.66 8.89 8.91
C PHE A 102 21.05 8.48 7.48
N SER A 103 22.19 8.97 6.99
CA SER A 103 22.69 8.66 5.64
C SER A 103 22.99 7.16 5.45
N LEU A 104 23.57 6.51 6.46
CA LEU A 104 23.83 5.07 6.43
C LEU A 104 22.51 4.28 6.50
N PHE A 105 21.60 4.68 7.39
CA PHE A 105 20.26 4.08 7.52
C PHE A 105 19.48 4.15 6.19
N ALA A 106 19.44 5.32 5.57
CA ALA A 106 18.75 5.55 4.30
C ALA A 106 19.31 4.71 3.15
N ARG A 107 20.63 4.49 3.15
CA ARG A 107 21.36 3.65 2.18
C ARG A 107 21.15 2.15 2.41
N LEU A 108 21.03 1.72 3.68
CA LEU A 108 20.80 0.33 4.04
C LEU A 108 19.33 -0.10 3.91
N LYS A 109 18.40 0.85 3.78
CA LYS A 109 16.99 0.57 3.49
C LYS A 109 16.85 -0.42 2.32
N PRO A 110 16.15 -1.54 2.49
CA PRO A 110 15.97 -2.53 1.42
C PRO A 110 15.26 -1.94 0.21
N PHE A 111 15.60 -2.41 -0.99
CA PHE A 111 15.11 -1.82 -2.24
C PHE A 111 13.61 -2.02 -2.49
N TRP A 112 13.00 -3.02 -1.84
CA TRP A 112 11.57 -3.32 -1.91
C TRP A 112 10.72 -2.51 -0.93
N ILE A 113 11.34 -1.76 -0.02
CA ILE A 113 10.67 -0.82 0.87
C ILE A 113 10.62 0.56 0.20
N LYS A 114 9.40 1.06 -0.04
CA LYS A 114 9.14 2.32 -0.74
C LYS A 114 8.40 3.31 0.16
N ARG A 115 8.46 4.60 -0.19
CA ARG A 115 7.57 5.60 0.42
C ARG A 115 6.16 5.39 -0.12
N ALA A 116 5.16 5.47 0.76
CA ALA A 116 3.78 5.56 0.32
C ALA A 116 3.56 6.84 -0.50
N THR A 117 2.79 6.73 -1.57
CA THR A 117 2.29 7.84 -2.38
C THR A 117 0.79 8.01 -2.14
N GLU A 118 0.18 9.05 -2.69
CA GLU A 118 -1.26 9.28 -2.55
C GLU A 118 -2.11 8.13 -3.09
N ASN A 119 -1.64 7.46 -4.15
CA ASN A 119 -2.29 6.27 -4.70
C ASN A 119 -2.17 5.04 -3.81
N ASP A 120 -1.36 5.10 -2.75
CA ASP A 120 -1.17 4.02 -1.78
C ASP A 120 -1.95 4.24 -0.48
N ARG A 121 -2.87 5.21 -0.47
CA ARG A 121 -3.82 5.40 0.65
C ARG A 121 -4.69 4.15 0.78
N GLU A 122 -5.00 3.78 2.01
CA GLU A 122 -5.82 2.61 2.35
C GLU A 122 -7.32 2.91 2.18
N THR A 123 -7.73 3.32 0.99
CA THR A 123 -9.14 3.53 0.65
C THR A 123 -9.60 2.41 -0.29
N CYS A 124 -10.64 1.65 0.07
CA CYS A 124 -11.23 0.69 -0.86
C CYS A 124 -12.13 1.44 -1.84
N LEU A 125 -11.73 1.47 -3.11
CA LEU A 125 -12.59 1.91 -4.23
C LEU A 125 -13.15 0.72 -5.01
N CYS A 126 -13.26 -0.42 -4.33
CA CYS A 126 -13.74 -1.67 -4.88
C CYS A 126 -15.26 -1.62 -5.07
N LYS A 127 -15.76 -2.26 -6.14
CA LYS A 127 -17.21 -2.32 -6.43
C LYS A 127 -18.06 -2.79 -5.24
N ILE A 128 -17.50 -3.67 -4.40
CA ILE A 128 -18.21 -4.31 -3.29
C ILE A 128 -18.52 -3.31 -2.17
N HIS A 129 -17.59 -2.40 -1.86
CA HIS A 129 -17.82 -1.38 -0.83
C HIS A 129 -18.42 -0.10 -1.42
N GLU A 130 -17.99 0.30 -2.62
CA GLU A 130 -18.41 1.58 -3.21
C GLU A 130 -19.84 1.54 -3.78
N ASN A 131 -20.29 0.42 -4.37
CA ASN A 131 -21.65 0.34 -4.93
C ASN A 131 -22.75 0.45 -3.87
N PRO A 132 -22.68 -0.25 -2.71
CA PRO A 132 -23.66 -0.06 -1.65
C PRO A 132 -23.71 1.39 -1.15
N ILE A 133 -22.56 2.07 -1.00
CA ILE A 133 -22.51 3.49 -0.62
C ILE A 133 -23.22 4.37 -1.65
N LEU A 134 -22.97 4.17 -2.95
CA LEU A 134 -23.60 4.95 -4.02
C LEU A 134 -25.12 4.74 -4.07
N LYS A 135 -25.57 3.48 -3.91
CA LYS A 135 -27.00 3.13 -3.87
C LYS A 135 -27.68 3.73 -2.64
N LEU A 136 -27.08 3.57 -1.45
CA LEU A 136 -27.61 4.12 -0.20
C LEU A 136 -27.75 5.64 -0.29
N ASN A 137 -26.73 6.34 -0.78
CA ASN A 137 -26.78 7.79 -0.99
C ASN A 137 -27.96 8.20 -1.88
N LYS A 138 -28.20 7.45 -2.97
CA LYS A 138 -29.33 7.74 -3.84
C LYS A 138 -30.67 7.45 -3.16
N LEU A 139 -30.80 6.32 -2.47
CA LEU A 139 -32.01 5.96 -1.73
C LEU A 139 -32.34 6.99 -0.63
N ALA A 140 -31.33 7.50 0.08
CA ALA A 140 -31.51 8.58 1.05
C ALA A 140 -31.93 9.90 0.38
N CYS A 141 -31.36 10.24 -0.79
CA CYS A 141 -31.81 11.40 -1.57
C CYS A 141 -33.27 11.28 -2.03
N GLU A 142 -33.74 10.07 -2.33
CA GLU A 142 -35.13 9.80 -2.67
C GLU A 142 -36.04 9.64 -1.43
N GLY A 143 -35.52 9.85 -0.22
CA GLY A 143 -36.26 9.79 1.04
C GLY A 143 -36.60 8.38 1.54
N VAL A 144 -35.92 7.34 1.01
CA VAL A 144 -36.16 5.94 1.40
C VAL A 144 -35.51 5.61 2.74
N PHE A 145 -34.29 6.10 2.93
CA PHE A 145 -33.53 5.97 4.17
C PHE A 145 -33.26 7.35 4.75
N GLU A 146 -33.28 7.43 6.07
CA GLU A 146 -32.93 8.65 6.80
C GLU A 146 -31.42 8.93 6.73
N HIS A 147 -30.61 7.88 6.82
CA HIS A 147 -29.16 7.98 6.91
C HIS A 147 -28.45 7.59 5.60
N ARG A 148 -27.28 8.21 5.39
CA ARG A 148 -26.39 7.96 4.25
C ARG A 148 -25.17 7.12 4.63
N ASP A 149 -25.01 6.80 5.90
CA ASP A 149 -23.92 5.99 6.40
C ASP A 149 -24.33 4.51 6.47
N LEU A 150 -23.49 3.64 5.93
CA LEU A 150 -23.75 2.19 5.99
C LEU A 150 -23.60 1.67 7.41
N ASN A 151 -22.70 2.22 8.22
CA ASN A 151 -22.45 1.70 9.56
C ASN A 151 -23.68 1.90 10.45
N THR A 152 -24.33 3.07 10.37
CA THR A 152 -25.59 3.31 11.09
C THR A 152 -26.69 2.34 10.64
N LEU A 153 -26.83 2.09 9.34
CA LEU A 153 -27.82 1.11 8.85
C LEU A 153 -27.52 -0.32 9.35
N ILE A 154 -26.24 -0.70 9.44
CA ILE A 154 -25.84 -2.03 9.94
C ILE A 154 -26.15 -2.15 11.44
N GLN A 155 -25.92 -1.10 12.22
CA GLN A 155 -26.25 -1.06 13.64
C GLN A 155 -27.76 -1.23 13.88
N ASP A 156 -28.62 -0.71 13.01
CA ASP A 156 -30.08 -0.88 13.14
C ASP A 156 -30.54 -2.34 12.98
N ILE A 157 -29.80 -3.14 12.21
CA ILE A 157 -30.18 -4.53 11.88
C ILE A 157 -29.39 -5.60 12.64
N THR A 158 -28.35 -5.22 13.39
CA THR A 158 -27.51 -6.13 14.17
C THR A 158 -27.62 -5.84 15.66
N CYS A 159 -27.48 -6.85 16.52
CA CYS A 159 -27.39 -6.61 17.97
C CYS A 159 -25.99 -6.08 18.36
N ASP A 160 -24.96 -6.57 17.69
CA ASP A 160 -23.56 -6.19 17.88
C ASP A 160 -22.82 -6.29 16.54
N THR A 161 -22.17 -5.20 16.13
CA THR A 161 -21.42 -5.11 14.88
C THR A 161 -20.08 -5.85 14.91
N ASN A 162 -19.58 -6.18 16.10
CA ASN A 162 -18.34 -6.95 16.26
C ASN A 162 -18.61 -8.46 16.28
N SER A 163 -19.87 -8.88 16.44
CA SER A 163 -20.26 -10.28 16.46
C SER A 163 -20.43 -10.82 15.03
N MET A 164 -19.60 -11.81 14.68
CA MET A 164 -19.68 -12.48 13.38
C MET A 164 -21.05 -13.12 13.15
N LEU A 165 -21.68 -13.67 14.20
CA LEU A 165 -23.01 -14.30 14.11
C LEU A 165 -24.09 -13.29 13.66
N CYS A 166 -24.01 -12.05 14.15
CA CYS A 166 -24.91 -10.97 13.73
C CYS A 166 -24.68 -10.61 12.25
N MET A 167 -23.42 -10.43 11.86
CA MET A 167 -23.05 -10.01 10.50
C MET A 167 -23.36 -11.08 9.44
N ASP A 168 -23.21 -12.36 9.79
CA ASP A 168 -23.56 -13.50 8.93
C ASP A 168 -25.06 -13.85 8.93
N ARG A 169 -25.88 -13.13 9.72
CA ARG A 169 -27.33 -13.37 9.89
C ARG A 169 -27.68 -14.75 10.45
N THR A 170 -26.80 -15.32 11.29
CA THR A 170 -27.05 -16.59 12.01
C THR A 170 -27.43 -16.37 13.48
N CYS A 171 -27.34 -15.13 13.97
CA CYS A 171 -27.81 -14.73 15.29
C CYS A 171 -29.32 -14.92 15.45
N THR A 172 -29.74 -15.57 16.53
CA THR A 172 -31.15 -15.86 16.83
C THR A 172 -32.00 -14.61 17.06
N GLU A 173 -31.40 -13.52 17.53
CA GLU A 173 -32.11 -12.29 17.89
C GLU A 173 -32.28 -11.31 16.73
N CYS A 174 -31.31 -11.25 15.82
CA CYS A 174 -31.29 -10.24 14.74
C CYS A 174 -31.33 -10.80 13.32
N LYS A 175 -31.38 -12.12 13.13
CA LYS A 175 -31.46 -12.74 11.79
C LYS A 175 -32.59 -12.16 10.93
N ASP A 176 -33.74 -11.87 11.53
CA ASP A 176 -34.95 -11.43 10.83
C ASP A 176 -35.10 -9.89 10.80
N LYS A 177 -34.18 -9.13 11.41
CA LYS A 177 -34.24 -7.65 11.41
C LYS A 177 -33.97 -7.12 10.00
N ALA A 178 -34.90 -6.32 9.46
CA ALA A 178 -34.74 -5.64 8.18
C ALA A 178 -34.54 -4.14 8.37
N PHE A 179 -33.97 -3.47 7.36
CA PHE A 179 -33.83 -2.02 7.38
C PHE A 179 -35.19 -1.33 7.46
N LYS A 180 -35.30 -0.30 8.31
CA LYS A 180 -36.47 0.58 8.34
C LYS A 180 -36.45 1.46 7.08
N THR A 181 -37.44 1.26 6.21
CA THR A 181 -37.65 2.14 5.05
C THR A 181 -38.75 3.14 5.38
N TYR A 182 -38.48 4.42 5.18
CA TYR A 182 -39.40 5.52 5.52
C TYR A 182 -40.37 5.89 4.39
N VAL A 183 -40.29 5.17 3.26
CA VAL A 183 -41.16 5.46 2.13
C VAL A 183 -42.60 5.13 2.49
N VAL A 184 -43.48 6.12 2.39
CA VAL A 184 -44.92 5.87 2.33
C VAL A 184 -45.17 5.04 1.08
N LYS A 185 -45.78 3.85 1.21
CA LYS A 185 -46.05 2.91 0.10
C LYS A 185 -46.66 3.57 -1.16
N SER A 186 -47.32 4.73 -1.02
CA SER A 186 -47.86 5.54 -2.11
C SER A 186 -46.80 6.13 -3.07
N PHE A 187 -45.58 6.44 -2.61
CA PHE A 187 -44.53 7.02 -3.46
C PHE A 187 -43.76 5.97 -4.28
N ILE A 188 -43.60 4.76 -3.75
CA ILE A 188 -42.95 3.64 -4.46
C ILE A 188 -43.73 3.31 -5.77
N ASN A 189 -45.06 3.42 -5.72
CA ASN A 189 -45.96 3.05 -6.80
C ASN A 189 -46.10 4.10 -7.93
N THR A 190 -45.31 5.19 -7.92
CA THR A 190 -45.45 6.27 -8.92
C THR A 190 -44.75 5.97 -10.26
N GLY A 191 -44.05 4.84 -10.39
CA GLY A 191 -43.25 4.54 -11.58
C GLY A 191 -42.12 5.55 -11.84
N LYS A 192 -41.78 6.38 -10.82
CA LYS A 192 -40.75 7.41 -10.92
C LYS A 192 -39.42 6.76 -11.28
N ILE A 193 -38.88 7.18 -12.42
CA ILE A 193 -37.55 6.78 -12.86
C ILE A 193 -36.52 7.56 -12.06
N SER A 194 -35.60 6.84 -11.45
CA SER A 194 -34.46 7.33 -10.69
C SER A 194 -33.18 6.96 -11.43
N GLU A 195 -32.19 7.85 -11.39
CA GLU A 195 -30.87 7.60 -11.96
C GLU A 195 -29.83 7.50 -10.85
N TRP A 196 -29.00 6.46 -10.92
CA TRP A 196 -27.91 6.24 -9.96
C TRP A 196 -26.63 5.82 -10.64
N LYS A 197 -25.52 5.97 -9.92
CA LYS A 197 -24.19 5.59 -10.38
C LYS A 197 -23.78 4.30 -9.70
N MET A 198 -23.11 3.42 -10.44
CA MET A 198 -22.46 2.25 -9.87
C MET A 198 -21.28 1.78 -10.72
N TRP A 199 -20.37 1.03 -10.12
CA TRP A 199 -19.27 0.38 -10.83
C TRP A 199 -19.74 -0.94 -11.44
N LYS A 200 -19.68 -1.04 -12.77
CA LYS A 200 -19.93 -2.28 -13.53
C LYS A 200 -18.70 -2.68 -14.35
N ASN A 201 -18.50 -3.98 -14.50
CA ASN A 201 -17.51 -4.51 -15.43
C ASN A 201 -18.09 -4.48 -16.84
N LYS A 202 -17.47 -3.72 -17.75
CA LYS A 202 -17.84 -3.66 -19.16
C LYS A 202 -16.68 -4.15 -20.03
N ARG A 203 -17.01 -4.85 -21.11
CA ARG A 203 -16.07 -5.15 -22.20
C ARG A 203 -15.97 -3.93 -23.08
N ILE A 204 -14.78 -3.38 -23.20
CA ILE A 204 -14.52 -2.16 -23.96
C ILE A 204 -13.38 -2.44 -24.93
N GLU A 205 -13.56 -2.03 -26.17
CA GLU A 205 -12.52 -2.00 -27.17
C GLU A 205 -11.66 -0.76 -26.97
N ARG A 206 -10.35 -0.94 -26.89
CA ARG A 206 -9.40 0.16 -26.80
C ARG A 206 -8.37 0.03 -27.88
N GLU A 207 -8.01 1.18 -28.45
CA GLU A 207 -6.79 1.28 -29.25
C GLU A 207 -5.59 1.18 -28.31
N ILE A 208 -4.73 0.22 -28.59
CA ILE A 208 -3.41 0.12 -27.97
C ILE A 208 -2.39 0.28 -29.09
N THR A 209 -1.41 1.13 -28.88
CA THR A 209 -0.28 1.25 -29.78
C THR A 209 0.71 0.14 -29.46
N LEU A 210 0.82 -0.84 -30.35
CA LEU A 210 1.83 -1.89 -30.30
C LEU A 210 2.75 -1.68 -31.51
N ASN A 211 4.05 -1.46 -31.25
CA ASN A 211 5.05 -1.23 -32.30
C ASN A 211 4.72 -0.10 -33.30
N GLY A 212 4.03 0.95 -32.83
CA GLY A 212 3.63 2.09 -33.68
C GLY A 212 2.31 1.92 -34.42
N GLU A 213 1.73 0.71 -34.46
CA GLU A 213 0.43 0.44 -35.05
C GLU A 213 -0.68 0.48 -33.99
N LYS A 214 -1.81 1.10 -34.33
CA LYS A 214 -3.02 1.10 -33.49
C LYS A 214 -3.77 -0.21 -33.70
N GLN A 215 -3.90 -1.01 -32.66
CA GLN A 215 -4.72 -2.24 -32.67
C GLN A 215 -5.85 -2.15 -31.66
N GLY A 216 -7.06 -2.58 -32.07
CA GLY A 216 -8.21 -2.70 -31.19
C GLY A 216 -8.08 -3.91 -30.28
N LYS A 217 -7.96 -3.70 -28.97
CA LYS A 217 -7.96 -4.76 -27.96
C LYS A 217 -9.23 -4.72 -27.12
N LYS A 218 -9.95 -5.82 -27.09
CA LYS A 218 -11.05 -6.05 -26.14
C LYS A 218 -10.48 -6.22 -24.73
N SER A 219 -10.90 -5.38 -23.80
CA SER A 219 -10.47 -5.41 -22.41
C SER A 219 -11.69 -5.34 -21.48
N ASN A 220 -11.68 -6.14 -20.41
CA ASN A 220 -12.64 -5.99 -19.33
C ASN A 220 -12.16 -4.84 -18.44
N MET A 221 -13.00 -3.83 -18.23
CA MET A 221 -12.72 -2.76 -17.28
C MET A 221 -13.93 -2.46 -16.40
N THR A 222 -13.65 -2.16 -15.14
CA THR A 222 -14.63 -1.63 -14.20
C THR A 222 -14.78 -0.14 -14.46
N LEU A 223 -15.98 0.28 -14.85
CA LEU A 223 -16.35 1.67 -15.11
C LEU A 223 -17.53 2.07 -14.25
N LYS A 224 -17.55 3.35 -13.86
CA LYS A 224 -18.71 3.96 -13.24
C LYS A 224 -19.75 4.20 -14.33
N SER A 225 -20.82 3.42 -14.34
CA SER A 225 -21.97 3.59 -15.23
C SER A 225 -23.09 4.33 -14.54
N GLN A 226 -23.87 5.06 -15.33
CA GLN A 226 -25.15 5.63 -14.92
C GLN A 226 -26.23 4.63 -15.33
N GLU A 227 -27.04 4.23 -14.35
CA GLU A 227 -28.15 3.31 -14.51
C GLU A 227 -29.44 4.06 -14.20
N SER A 228 -30.54 3.63 -14.82
CA SER A 228 -31.87 4.18 -14.60
C SER A 228 -32.87 3.05 -14.34
N GLY A 229 -33.85 3.31 -13.49
CA GLY A 229 -34.88 2.35 -13.13
C GLY A 229 -35.81 2.91 -12.06
N THR A 230 -36.75 2.11 -11.57
CA THR A 230 -37.65 2.55 -10.50
C THR A 230 -36.92 2.54 -9.15
N ILE A 231 -37.53 3.18 -8.13
CA ILE A 231 -37.00 3.11 -6.76
C ILE A 231 -37.03 1.68 -6.23
N GLU A 232 -38.03 0.87 -6.63
CA GLU A 232 -38.12 -0.55 -6.27
C GLU A 232 -36.92 -1.35 -6.78
N THR A 233 -36.57 -1.19 -8.06
CA THR A 233 -35.42 -1.92 -8.62
C THR A 233 -34.12 -1.53 -7.93
N LEU A 234 -33.96 -0.25 -7.54
CA LEU A 234 -32.81 0.20 -6.75
C LEU A 234 -32.77 -0.41 -5.34
N ILE A 235 -33.93 -0.55 -4.67
CA ILE A 235 -34.02 -1.21 -3.35
C ILE A 235 -33.66 -2.69 -3.47
N ASP A 236 -34.18 -3.38 -4.48
CA ASP A 236 -33.89 -4.80 -4.71
C ASP A 236 -32.41 -5.01 -5.02
N GLU A 237 -31.85 -4.16 -5.88
CA GLU A 237 -30.42 -4.15 -6.17
C GLU A 237 -29.55 -3.84 -4.94
N PHE A 238 -30.04 -3.04 -3.98
CA PHE A 238 -29.34 -2.75 -2.75
C PHE A 238 -29.37 -3.93 -1.77
N ARG A 239 -30.49 -4.66 -1.74
CA ARG A 239 -30.69 -5.87 -0.91
C ARG A 239 -30.00 -7.10 -1.48
N ALA A 240 -29.82 -7.19 -2.79
CA ALA A 240 -29.14 -8.29 -3.44
C ALA A 240 -27.68 -8.40 -2.93
N ARG A 241 -27.30 -9.59 -2.45
CA ARG A 241 -25.90 -9.91 -2.12
C ARG A 241 -25.08 -9.85 -3.42
N ASN A 242 -24.09 -8.94 -3.48
CA ASN A 242 -23.13 -8.83 -4.58
C ASN A 242 -22.04 -9.90 -4.51
#